data_AF-A0A7C4GNX6-F1
#
_entry.id   AF-A0A7C4GNX6-F1
#
_cell.length_a   1.000
_cell.length_b   1.000
_cell.length_c   1.000
_cell.angle_alpha   90.00
_cell.angle_beta   90.00
_cell.angle_gamma   90.00
#
_symmetry.space_group_name_H-M   'P 1'
#
loop_
_entity.id
_entity.type
_entity.pdbx_description
1 polymer ?
#
loop_
_entity_poly.entity_id
_entity_poly.type
_entity_poly.pdbx_seq_one_letter_code
_entity_poly.pdbx_strand_id
1 'polypeptide(L)'
;MVPRPRIYTASRRLPRPRVKILRKNIRVMEMANNFFRHRSIFWMALLLPIIPLIVLLSISIGSVSVPLEKSITALMGLGGQDVSAIIINTIRLPRVLAALAGGAALGISVAILQIFFRNPIADPYVIGVSSGSALFIAFAVFMGTSLGIGNP
;
A
#
# COMPACT_ATOMS: atom_id res chain seq x y z
N MET A 1 -34.40 56.35 -5.02
CA MET A 1 -33.50 56.10 -6.16
C MET A 1 -32.13 55.76 -5.61
N VAL A 2 -31.77 54.48 -5.56
CA VAL A 2 -30.47 54.00 -5.09
C VAL A 2 -29.59 53.73 -6.33
N PRO A 3 -28.39 54.30 -6.46
CA PRO A 3 -27.55 54.08 -7.62
C PRO A 3 -26.95 52.67 -7.60
N ARG A 4 -27.02 51.96 -8.73
CA ARG A 4 -26.46 50.60 -8.88
C ARG A 4 -24.92 50.61 -8.80
N PRO A 5 -24.26 49.63 -8.16
CA PRO A 5 -22.82 49.54 -8.15
C PRO A 5 -22.28 49.25 -9.56
N ARG A 6 -21.34 50.09 -10.01
CA ARG A 6 -20.55 49.92 -11.24
C ARG A 6 -19.83 48.57 -11.19
N ILE A 7 -20.25 47.66 -12.05
CA ILE A 7 -19.55 46.39 -12.29
C ILE A 7 -18.15 46.74 -12.80
N TYR A 8 -17.14 46.32 -12.06
CA TYR A 8 -15.73 46.42 -12.44
C TYR A 8 -15.46 45.50 -13.65
N THR A 9 -15.80 45.95 -14.86
CA THR A 9 -15.27 45.39 -16.11
C THR A 9 -13.82 45.84 -16.29
N ALA A 10 -12.94 45.44 -15.38
CA ALA A 10 -11.50 45.61 -15.54
C ALA A 10 -10.95 44.30 -16.09
N SER A 11 -11.10 44.11 -17.40
CA SER A 11 -10.30 43.18 -18.18
C SER A 11 -8.82 43.58 -18.05
N ARG A 12 -8.16 43.17 -16.96
CA ARG A 12 -6.71 43.28 -16.81
C ARG A 12 -6.09 42.34 -17.84
N ARG A 13 -5.87 42.86 -19.05
CA ARG A 13 -4.95 42.27 -20.03
C ARG A 13 -3.61 42.14 -19.31
N LEU A 14 -3.30 40.91 -18.86
CA LEU A 14 -2.00 40.60 -18.30
C LEU A 14 -0.93 41.03 -19.33
N PRO A 15 0.13 41.75 -18.91
CA PRO A 15 1.14 42.23 -19.84
C PRO A 15 1.72 41.05 -20.62
N ARG A 16 1.80 41.16 -21.95
CA ARG A 16 2.26 40.11 -22.88
C ARG A 16 3.54 39.34 -22.46
N PRO A 17 4.57 39.94 -21.81
CA PRO A 17 5.70 39.17 -21.29
C PRO A 17 5.34 38.19 -20.17
N ARG A 18 4.39 38.52 -19.28
CA ARG A 18 3.94 37.61 -18.21
C ARG A 18 3.24 36.37 -18.76
N VAL A 19 2.53 36.47 -19.88
CA VAL A 19 1.82 35.32 -20.49
C VAL A 19 2.80 34.28 -21.05
N LYS A 20 3.93 34.72 -21.64
CA LYS A 20 4.98 33.81 -22.12
C LYS A 20 5.68 33.08 -20.97
N ILE A 21 5.97 33.78 -19.88
CA ILE A 21 6.59 33.19 -18.68
C ILE A 21 5.62 32.20 -18.02
N LEU A 22 4.34 32.55 -17.90
CA LEU A 22 3.32 31.65 -17.36
C LEU A 22 3.18 30.38 -18.21
N ARG A 23 3.11 30.49 -19.55
CA ARG A 23 3.09 29.32 -20.46
C ARG A 23 4.39 28.51 -20.41
N LYS A 24 5.53 29.14 -20.19
CA LYS A 24 6.81 28.44 -20.01
C LYS A 24 6.82 27.64 -18.71
N ASN A 25 6.36 28.23 -17.61
CA ASN A 25 6.26 27.56 -16.31
C ASN A 25 5.26 26.40 -16.35
N ILE A 26 4.12 26.56 -17.03
CA ILE A 26 3.14 25.49 -17.24
C ILE A 26 3.77 24.32 -18.02
N ARG A 27 4.49 24.59 -19.12
CA ARG A 27 5.19 23.54 -19.89
C ARG A 27 6.31 22.84 -19.11
N VAL A 28 7.04 23.57 -18.26
CA VAL A 28 8.06 22.98 -17.39
C VAL A 28 7.43 22.07 -16.33
N MET A 29 6.30 22.47 -15.74
CA MET A 29 5.54 21.61 -14.84
C MET A 29 4.96 20.38 -15.56
N GLU A 30 4.47 20.52 -16.79
CA GLU A 30 4.01 19.38 -17.61
C GLU A 30 5.16 18.41 -17.94
N MET A 31 6.36 18.92 -18.26
CA MET A 31 7.54 18.08 -18.48
C MET A 31 7.98 17.34 -17.21
N ALA A 32 8.03 18.04 -16.07
CA ALA A 32 8.35 17.42 -14.79
C ALA A 32 7.31 16.35 -14.44
N ASN A 33 6.02 16.64 -14.61
CA ASN A 33 4.93 15.68 -14.38
C ASN A 33 5.04 14.47 -15.32
N ASN A 34 5.35 14.66 -16.59
CA ASN A 34 5.58 13.56 -17.52
C ASN A 34 6.76 12.69 -17.07
N PHE A 35 7.86 13.27 -16.57
CA PHE A 35 9.00 12.51 -16.05
C PHE A 35 8.64 11.67 -14.82
N PHE A 36 7.97 12.26 -13.82
CA PHE A 36 7.47 11.52 -12.65
C PHE A 36 6.46 10.44 -13.04
N ARG A 37 5.57 10.73 -14.00
CA ARG A 37 4.57 9.77 -14.50
C ARG A 37 5.22 8.57 -15.17
N HIS A 38 6.25 8.77 -16.01
CA HIS A 38 6.92 7.66 -16.69
C HIS A 38 7.69 6.77 -15.70
N ARG A 39 8.34 7.38 -14.70
CA ARG A 39 9.01 6.63 -13.63
C ARG A 39 8.02 5.80 -12.81
N SER A 40 6.86 6.37 -12.46
CA SER A 40 5.82 5.66 -11.71
C SER A 40 5.19 4.52 -12.52
N ILE A 41 4.88 4.76 -13.79
CA ILE A 41 4.31 3.74 -14.69
C ILE A 41 5.31 2.58 -14.87
N PHE A 42 6.61 2.89 -15.01
CA PHE A 42 7.65 1.87 -15.08
C PHE A 42 7.67 0.98 -13.83
N TRP A 43 7.66 1.57 -12.63
CA TRP A 43 7.63 0.80 -11.39
C TRP A 43 6.33 0.00 -11.21
N MET A 44 5.18 0.55 -11.58
CA MET A 44 3.91 -0.19 -11.55
C MET A 44 3.91 -1.37 -12.53
N ALA A 45 4.39 -1.16 -13.75
CA ALA A 45 4.50 -2.21 -14.76
C ALA A 45 5.47 -3.33 -14.33
N LEU A 46 6.52 -2.97 -13.58
CA LEU A 46 7.47 -3.94 -13.02
C LEU A 46 6.90 -4.70 -11.81
N LEU A 47 6.22 -4.01 -10.89
CA LEU A 47 5.69 -4.63 -9.66
C LEU A 47 4.47 -5.53 -9.92
N LEU A 48 3.65 -5.20 -10.92
CA LEU A 48 2.45 -5.95 -11.27
C LEU A 48 2.70 -7.44 -11.54
N PRO A 49 3.69 -7.86 -12.35
CA PRO A 49 4.03 -9.27 -12.53
C PRO A 49 4.87 -9.85 -11.38
N ILE A 50 5.62 -9.03 -10.64
CA ILE A 50 6.55 -9.52 -9.61
C ILE A 50 5.82 -10.01 -8.36
N ILE A 51 4.73 -9.34 -7.96
CA ILE A 51 3.91 -9.73 -6.81
C ILE A 51 3.33 -11.15 -6.98
N PRO A 52 2.59 -11.49 -8.06
CA PRO A 52 2.07 -12.84 -8.23
C PRO A 52 3.18 -13.88 -8.38
N LEU A 53 4.31 -13.54 -8.98
CA LEU A 53 5.46 -14.45 -9.07
C LEU A 53 6.01 -14.79 -7.67
N ILE A 54 6.17 -13.80 -6.80
CA ILE A 54 6.62 -14.00 -5.41
C ILE A 54 5.58 -14.79 -4.62
N VAL A 55 4.29 -14.56 -4.83
CA VAL A 55 3.21 -15.35 -4.21
C VAL A 55 3.30 -16.82 -4.62
N LEU A 56 3.45 -17.11 -5.91
CA LEU A 56 3.59 -18.48 -6.42
C LEU A 56 4.85 -19.18 -5.86
N LEU A 57 5.96 -18.46 -5.80
CA LEU A 57 7.20 -18.95 -5.19
C LEU A 57 7.02 -19.20 -3.70
N SER A 58 6.39 -18.28 -2.98
CA SER A 58 6.18 -18.41 -1.53
C SER A 58 5.21 -19.54 -1.16
N ILE A 59 4.27 -19.89 -2.04
CA ILE A 59 3.39 -21.05 -1.86
C ILE A 59 4.13 -22.35 -2.20
N SER A 60 5.01 -22.34 -3.20
CA SER A 60 5.72 -23.54 -3.67
C SER A 60 6.91 -23.91 -2.79
N ILE A 61 7.64 -22.91 -2.26
CA ILE A 61 8.78 -23.09 -1.37
C ILE A 61 8.29 -23.35 0.05
N GLY A 62 8.53 -24.56 0.57
CA GLY A 62 8.23 -24.93 1.95
C GLY A 62 8.79 -26.31 2.29
N SER A 63 8.60 -26.76 3.54
CA SER A 63 9.17 -28.02 4.07
C SER A 63 8.76 -29.28 3.31
N VAL A 64 7.77 -29.19 2.42
CA VAL A 64 7.38 -30.25 1.48
C VAL A 64 7.40 -29.63 0.09
N SER A 65 8.19 -30.21 -0.82
CA SER A 65 8.23 -29.85 -2.24
C SER A 65 6.88 -30.18 -2.87
N VAL A 66 6.06 -29.15 -3.12
CA VAL A 66 4.78 -29.32 -3.82
C VAL A 66 4.98 -28.89 -5.28
N PRO A 67 4.68 -29.75 -6.27
CA PRO A 67 4.71 -29.37 -7.67
C PRO A 67 3.82 -28.15 -7.96
N LEU A 68 4.27 -27.25 -8.83
CA LEU A 68 3.55 -26.02 -9.20
C LEU A 68 2.10 -26.28 -9.65
N GLU A 69 1.86 -27.41 -10.34
CA GLU A 69 0.53 -27.85 -10.76
C GLU A 69 -0.43 -28.07 -9.59
N LYS A 70 0.07 -28.66 -8.49
CA LYS A 70 -0.70 -28.87 -7.25
C LYS A 70 -0.93 -27.57 -6.49
N SER A 71 0.00 -26.61 -6.58
CA SER A 71 -0.16 -25.28 -5.98
C SER A 71 -1.28 -24.48 -6.68
N ILE A 72 -1.35 -24.52 -8.01
CA ILE A 72 -2.37 -23.81 -8.79
C ILE A 72 -3.75 -24.43 -8.59
N THR A 73 -3.85 -25.77 -8.61
CA THR A 73 -5.12 -26.47 -8.37
C THR A 73 -5.61 -26.31 -6.93
N ALA A 74 -4.71 -26.28 -5.94
CA ALA A 74 -5.06 -25.95 -4.56
C ALA A 74 -5.60 -24.52 -4.42
N LEU A 75 -5.01 -23.54 -5.13
CA LEU A 75 -5.49 -22.15 -5.16
C LEU A 75 -6.89 -22.02 -5.79
N MET A 76 -7.18 -22.84 -6.79
CA MET A 76 -8.49 -22.90 -7.46
C MET A 76 -9.54 -23.69 -6.66
N GLY A 77 -9.18 -24.22 -5.47
CA GLY A 77 -10.08 -25.04 -4.65
C GLY A 77 -10.36 -26.43 -5.22
N LEU A 78 -9.58 -26.86 -6.23
CA LEU A 78 -9.71 -28.16 -6.91
C LEU A 78 -8.70 -29.19 -6.41
N GLY A 79 -7.87 -28.84 -5.42
CA GLY A 79 -6.97 -29.79 -4.77
C GLY A 79 -7.78 -30.82 -3.99
N GLY A 80 -7.70 -32.09 -4.37
CA GLY A 80 -8.36 -33.20 -3.67
C GLY A 80 -7.88 -33.40 -2.22
N GLN A 81 -8.13 -34.58 -1.65
CA GLN A 81 -7.75 -34.93 -0.26
C GLN A 81 -6.24 -35.14 -0.03
N ASP A 82 -5.39 -34.52 -0.85
CA ASP A 82 -3.94 -34.59 -0.68
C ASP A 82 -3.52 -33.74 0.53
N VAL A 83 -2.68 -34.34 1.40
CA VAL A 83 -2.09 -33.67 2.56
C VAL A 83 -1.39 -32.36 2.16
N SER A 84 -0.77 -32.33 0.97
CA SER A 84 -0.15 -31.13 0.40
C SER A 84 -1.15 -29.98 0.15
N ALA A 85 -2.37 -30.28 -0.32
CA ALA A 85 -3.39 -29.27 -0.57
C ALA A 85 -3.93 -28.68 0.75
N ILE A 86 -4.08 -29.51 1.78
CA ILE A 86 -4.47 -29.08 3.13
C ILE A 86 -3.41 -28.13 3.68
N ILE A 87 -2.12 -28.49 3.65
CA ILE A 87 -1.03 -27.63 4.15
C ILE A 87 -0.98 -26.29 3.41
N ILE A 88 -1.22 -26.30 2.09
CA ILE A 88 -1.28 -25.06 1.31
C ILE A 88 -2.41 -24.17 1.81
N ASN A 89 -3.63 -24.70 1.95
CA ASN A 89 -4.81 -23.91 2.30
C ASN A 89 -4.87 -23.49 3.79
N THR A 90 -4.38 -24.31 4.71
CA THR A 90 -4.49 -24.04 6.15
C THR A 90 -3.30 -23.27 6.72
N ILE A 91 -2.11 -23.34 6.09
CA ILE A 91 -0.89 -22.74 6.64
C ILE A 91 -0.28 -21.74 5.65
N ARG A 92 -0.02 -22.15 4.39
CA ARG A 92 0.76 -21.32 3.47
C ARG A 92 -0.04 -20.14 2.94
N LEU A 93 -1.26 -20.38 2.48
CA LEU A 93 -2.15 -19.37 1.92
C LEU A 93 -2.49 -18.27 2.95
N PRO A 94 -2.95 -18.56 4.18
CA PRO A 94 -3.21 -17.52 5.17
C PRO A 94 -1.94 -16.75 5.54
N ARG A 95 -0.76 -17.40 5.60
CA ARG A 95 0.51 -16.72 5.85
C ARG A 95 0.89 -15.75 4.74
N VAL A 96 0.73 -16.14 3.47
CA VAL A 96 1.03 -15.27 2.32
C VAL A 96 0.05 -14.09 2.28
N LEU A 97 -1.24 -14.33 2.52
CA LEU A 97 -2.23 -13.26 2.63
C LEU A 97 -1.91 -12.29 3.77
N ALA A 98 -1.53 -12.79 4.94
CA ALA A 98 -1.12 -11.96 6.07
C ALA A 98 0.13 -11.13 5.74
N ALA A 99 1.12 -11.72 5.05
CA ALA A 99 2.33 -11.01 4.62
C ALA A 99 2.02 -9.90 3.60
N LEU A 100 1.14 -10.17 2.63
CA LEU A 100 0.70 -9.18 1.64
C LEU A 100 -0.07 -8.03 2.31
N ALA A 101 -1.05 -8.36 3.15
CA ALA A 101 -1.85 -7.37 3.86
C ALA A 101 -0.99 -6.52 4.81
N GLY A 102 -0.11 -7.17 5.59
CA GLY A 102 0.80 -6.50 6.50
C GLY A 102 1.80 -5.59 5.76
N GLY A 103 2.43 -6.09 4.70
CA GLY A 103 3.36 -5.30 3.88
C GLY A 103 2.69 -4.09 3.21
N ALA A 104 1.49 -4.27 2.67
CA ALA A 104 0.72 -3.18 2.07
C ALA A 104 0.32 -2.12 3.12
N ALA A 105 -0.18 -2.56 4.28
CA ALA A 105 -0.54 -1.66 5.37
C ALA A 105 0.67 -0.87 5.89
N LEU A 106 1.84 -1.51 6.02
CA LEU A 106 3.08 -0.86 6.41
C LEU A 106 3.53 0.17 5.37
N GLY A 107 3.53 -0.18 4.09
CA GLY A 107 3.90 0.75 3.02
C GLY A 107 2.99 1.99 2.96
N ILE A 108 1.68 1.80 3.10
CA ILE A 108 0.70 2.89 3.14
C ILE A 108 0.90 3.75 4.39
N SER A 109 1.08 3.12 5.56
CA SER A 109 1.32 3.83 6.84
C SER A 109 2.55 4.72 6.76
N VAL A 110 3.67 4.21 6.24
CA VAL A 110 4.92 4.97 6.06
C VAL A 110 4.69 6.16 5.13
N ALA A 111 4.01 5.97 4.00
CA ALA A 111 3.71 7.06 3.07
C ALA A 111 2.84 8.16 3.70
N ILE A 112 1.78 7.77 4.43
CA ILE A 112 0.89 8.73 5.12
C ILE A 112 1.68 9.53 6.16
N LEU A 113 2.52 8.85 6.94
CA LEU A 113 3.31 9.49 8.00
C LEU A 113 4.34 10.47 7.45
N GLN A 114 5.03 10.09 6.38
CA GLN A 114 5.98 10.96 5.69
C GLN A 114 5.30 12.22 5.14
N ILE A 115 4.08 12.10 4.61
CA ILE A 115 3.29 13.24 4.12
C ILE A 115 2.83 14.13 5.27
N PHE A 116 2.34 13.52 6.37
CA PHE A 116 1.82 14.24 7.53
C PHE A 116 2.88 15.10 8.20
N PHE A 117 4.05 14.53 8.49
CA PHE A 117 5.18 15.26 9.07
C PHE A 117 5.97 16.08 8.05
N ARG A 118 5.66 15.93 6.75
CA ARG A 118 6.45 16.50 5.65
C ARG A 118 7.94 16.19 5.82
N ASN A 119 8.24 14.99 6.31
CA ASN A 119 9.57 14.57 6.69
C ASN A 119 9.84 13.15 6.13
N PRO A 120 10.74 13.01 5.14
CA PRO A 120 11.00 11.72 4.49
C PRO A 120 11.68 10.69 5.39
N ILE A 121 12.19 11.08 6.57
CA ILE A 121 12.77 10.16 7.56
C ILE A 121 11.79 9.76 8.68
N ALA A 122 10.53 10.24 8.63
CA ALA A 122 9.53 9.89 9.63
C ALA A 122 9.14 8.41 9.49
N ASP A 123 9.22 7.67 10.60
CA ASP A 123 8.92 6.24 10.67
C ASP A 123 7.82 5.97 11.72
N PRO A 124 6.81 5.14 11.41
CA PRO A 124 5.64 4.92 12.29
C PRO A 124 5.97 4.22 13.61
N TYR A 125 7.14 3.60 13.74
CA TYR A 125 7.57 3.04 15.01
C TYR A 125 7.93 4.14 16.03
N VAL A 126 8.31 5.34 15.56
CA VAL A 126 8.74 6.46 16.43
C VAL A 126 7.59 7.07 17.22
N ILE A 127 6.35 6.98 16.71
CA ILE A 127 5.15 7.54 17.38
C ILE A 127 4.53 6.60 18.43
N GLY A 128 5.21 5.50 18.77
CA GLY A 128 4.79 4.60 19.86
C GLY A 128 3.73 3.55 19.49
N VAL A 129 3.35 3.44 18.21
CA VAL A 129 2.34 2.47 17.73
C VAL A 129 2.75 1.02 18.04
N SER A 130 4.04 0.68 17.92
CA SER A 130 4.53 -0.68 18.22
C SER A 130 4.58 -1.01 19.71
N SER A 131 4.93 -0.05 20.56
CA SER A 131 4.94 -0.27 22.01
C SER A 131 3.52 -0.40 22.55
N GLY A 132 2.58 0.39 22.01
CA GLY A 132 1.15 0.28 22.34
C GLY A 132 0.54 -1.06 21.92
N SER A 133 0.87 -1.55 20.71
CA SER A 133 0.37 -2.86 20.26
C SER A 133 0.94 -4.01 21.09
N ALA A 134 2.24 -3.97 21.45
CA ALA A 134 2.86 -4.97 22.32
C ALA A 134 2.21 -5.00 23.72
N LEU A 135 1.97 -3.83 24.32
CA LEU A 135 1.26 -3.73 25.60
C LEU A 135 -0.15 -4.31 25.49
N PHE A 136 -0.90 -3.93 24.45
CA PHE A 136 -2.24 -4.45 24.23
C PHE A 136 -2.27 -5.97 24.07
N ILE A 137 -1.35 -6.54 23.29
CA ILE A 137 -1.24 -8.01 23.13
C ILE A 137 -0.92 -8.66 24.49
N ALA A 138 0.05 -8.13 25.24
CA ALA A 138 0.41 -8.66 26.55
C ALA A 138 -0.78 -8.60 27.52
N PHE A 139 -1.52 -7.49 27.53
CA PHE A 139 -2.71 -7.30 28.34
C PHE A 139 -3.85 -8.25 27.92
N ALA A 140 -4.11 -8.39 26.62
CA ALA A 140 -5.13 -9.28 26.08
C ALA A 140 -4.82 -10.75 26.40
N VAL A 141 -3.56 -11.17 26.28
CA VAL A 141 -3.12 -12.52 26.63
C VAL A 141 -3.26 -12.75 28.14
N PHE A 142 -2.81 -11.81 28.97
CA PHE A 142 -2.92 -11.91 30.43
C PHE A 142 -4.38 -11.95 30.92
N MET A 143 -5.25 -11.15 30.32
CA MET A 143 -6.67 -11.15 30.65
C MET A 143 -7.36 -12.41 30.12
N GLY A 144 -7.01 -12.87 28.92
CA GLY A 144 -7.55 -14.09 28.32
C GLY A 144 -7.17 -15.35 29.11
N THR A 145 -5.93 -15.44 29.61
CA THR A 145 -5.50 -16.55 30.47
C THR A 145 -6.13 -16.49 31.86
N SER A 146 -6.24 -15.30 32.46
CA SER A 146 -6.88 -15.13 33.79
C SER A 146 -8.39 -15.36 33.78
N LEU A 147 -9.08 -15.04 32.68
CA LEU A 147 -10.52 -15.32 32.50
C LEU A 147 -10.80 -16.76 32.04
N GLY A 148 -9.78 -17.59 31.78
CA GLY A 148 -9.94 -18.98 31.35
C GLY A 148 -10.38 -19.15 29.89
N ILE A 149 -10.27 -18.10 29.05
CA ILE A 149 -10.64 -18.12 27.62
C ILE A 149 -9.61 -18.90 26.77
N GLY A 150 -8.53 -19.40 27.38
CA GLY A 150 -7.43 -20.11 26.73
C GLY A 150 -7.21 -21.57 27.15
N ASN A 151 -8.15 -22.22 27.82
CA ASN A 151 -8.07 -23.68 28.03
C ASN A 151 -8.65 -24.41 26.79
N PRO A 152 -7.88 -25.29 26.11
CA PRO A 152 -8.49 -26.41 25.41
C PRO A 152 -9.17 -27.39 26.39
#